data_AF-A0A523D380-F1
#
_entry.id   AF-A0A523D380-F1
#
_cell.length_a   1.000
_cell.length_b   1.000
_cell.length_c   1.000
_cell.angle_alpha   90.00
_cell.angle_beta   90.00
_cell.angle_gamma   90.00
#
_symmetry.space_group_name_H-M   'P 1'
#
loop_
_entity.id
_entity.type
_entity.pdbx_description
1 polymer ?
#
loop_
_entity_poly.entity_id
_entity_poly.type
_entity_poly.pdbx_seq_one_letter_code
_entity_poly.pdbx_strand_id
1 'polypeptide(L)'
;DVDLIFAPEVEEMYPTPSLTSVEVARMTDHLCGPFRPGHFSGVATVVAKLFHIIQPQRAYFGEKDAQQLRVIERMVSDLNLAVTVVAVPTVRESDGLAVSSRNQYLSPEERRSAPILYRALQAAQQAIAEGILDCGEARKRGLAVLEQDQSVKVEYLEIVDPEEMQPLERITGPVRVAGAIRIGTIRLIDNLLTAP
;
A
#
# COMPACT_ATOMS: atom_id res chain seq x y z
N ASP A 1 25.96 -6.69 -0.46
CA ASP A 1 26.26 -6.23 0.90
C ASP A 1 25.84 -4.78 1.08
N VAL A 2 25.58 -4.37 2.33
CA VAL A 2 25.17 -3.00 2.68
C VAL A 2 26.37 -2.29 3.31
N ASP A 3 26.70 -1.09 2.82
CA ASP A 3 27.87 -0.33 3.29
C ASP A 3 27.63 0.43 4.60
N LEU A 4 26.40 0.91 4.82
CA LEU A 4 26.02 1.70 5.99
C LEU A 4 24.58 1.44 6.43
N ILE A 5 24.39 1.39 7.75
CA ILE A 5 23.08 1.37 8.40
C ILE A 5 22.91 2.70 9.14
N PHE A 6 21.94 3.50 8.71
CA PHE A 6 21.54 4.72 9.41
C PHE A 6 20.40 4.39 10.39
N ALA A 7 20.70 4.39 11.69
CA ALA A 7 19.77 4.00 12.75
C ALA A 7 19.72 5.07 13.86
N PRO A 8 19.14 6.25 13.57
CA PRO A 8 19.04 7.33 14.54
C PRO A 8 17.98 7.03 15.60
N GLU A 9 18.19 7.56 16.81
CA GLU A 9 17.15 7.63 17.84
C GLU A 9 16.06 8.66 17.47
N VAL A 10 14.92 8.58 18.16
CA VAL A 10 13.79 9.50 17.92
C VAL A 10 14.22 10.95 18.18
N GLU A 11 14.97 11.19 19.24
CA GLU A 11 15.48 12.51 19.63
C GLU A 11 16.52 13.06 18.65
N GLU A 12 17.24 12.21 17.92
CA GLU A 12 18.15 12.65 16.86
C GLU A 12 17.36 13.10 15.62
N MET A 13 16.27 12.41 15.30
CA MET A 13 15.39 12.81 14.20
C MET A 13 14.52 14.03 14.57
N TYR A 14 14.05 14.11 15.82
CA TYR A 14 13.09 15.11 16.29
C TYR A 14 13.51 15.67 17.66
N PRO A 15 14.60 16.47 17.74
CA PRO A 15 15.11 17.00 19.00
C PRO A 15 14.15 17.98 19.69
N THR A 16 13.24 18.56 18.91
CA THR A 16 12.13 19.39 19.37
C THR A 16 10.85 18.96 18.63
N PRO A 17 9.66 19.25 19.17
CA PRO A 17 8.42 19.03 18.46
C PRO A 17 8.46 19.63 17.04
N SER A 18 8.13 18.82 16.03
CA SER A 18 8.14 19.31 14.65
C SER A 18 6.97 20.27 14.43
N LEU A 19 7.28 21.49 13.97
CA LEU A 19 6.29 22.47 13.53
C LEU A 19 6.08 22.43 12.00
N THR A 20 6.81 21.57 11.31
CA THR A 20 6.75 21.40 9.86
C THR A 20 6.26 20.00 9.53
N SER A 21 5.34 19.93 8.57
CA SER A 21 4.87 18.70 7.96
C SER A 21 4.82 18.84 6.45
N VAL A 22 4.90 17.70 5.77
CA VAL A 22 4.66 17.56 4.34
C VAL A 22 3.36 16.79 4.15
N GLU A 23 2.47 17.30 3.32
CA GLU A 23 1.19 16.67 3.00
C GLU A 23 0.98 16.63 1.50
N VAL A 24 0.51 15.48 0.99
CA VAL A 24 0.14 15.29 -0.41
C VAL A 24 -1.36 15.12 -0.46
N ALA A 25 -2.07 16.20 -0.79
CA ALA A 25 -3.52 16.25 -0.75
C ALA A 25 -4.16 15.24 -1.73
N ARG A 26 -5.41 14.84 -1.44
CA ARG A 26 -6.27 13.95 -2.26
C ARG A 26 -5.84 12.49 -2.36
N MET A 27 -4.54 12.22 -2.49
CA MET A 27 -4.01 10.84 -2.59
C MET A 27 -4.24 10.02 -1.31
N THR A 28 -4.57 10.70 -0.21
CA THR A 28 -4.78 10.12 1.12
C THR A 28 -6.24 10.11 1.56
N ASP A 29 -7.17 10.53 0.69
CA ASP A 29 -8.60 10.66 1.05
C ASP A 29 -9.32 9.29 1.04
N HIS A 30 -8.71 8.30 0.40
CA HIS A 30 -9.24 6.95 0.23
C HIS A 30 -8.26 5.87 0.71
N LEU A 31 -8.65 4.60 0.53
CA LEU A 31 -7.85 3.43 0.87
C LEU A 31 -7.35 3.46 2.32
N CYS A 32 -6.03 3.42 2.57
CA CYS A 32 -5.49 3.39 3.93
C CYS A 32 -5.69 4.70 4.70
N GLY A 33 -5.93 5.83 4.03
CA GLY A 33 -5.93 7.14 4.67
C GLY A 33 -7.01 7.33 5.74
N PRO A 34 -8.30 7.09 5.42
CA PRO A 34 -9.38 7.19 6.41
C PRO A 34 -9.23 6.26 7.61
N PHE A 35 -8.58 5.10 7.45
CA PHE A 35 -8.32 4.15 8.53
C PHE A 35 -7.08 4.50 9.36
N ARG A 36 -6.27 5.46 8.89
CA ARG A 36 -4.98 5.84 9.51
C ARG A 36 -4.75 7.36 9.40
N PRO A 37 -5.58 8.18 10.08
CA PRO A 37 -5.45 9.64 10.01
C PRO A 37 -4.03 10.13 10.36
N GLY A 38 -3.48 11.03 9.56
CA GLY A 38 -2.12 11.57 9.73
C GLY A 38 -0.98 10.62 9.35
N HIS A 39 -1.26 9.37 8.95
CA HIS A 39 -0.21 8.41 8.62
C HIS A 39 0.66 8.88 7.44
N PHE A 40 0.04 9.29 6.34
CA PHE A 40 0.77 9.65 5.13
C PHE A 40 1.49 10.99 5.24
N SER A 41 0.98 11.96 5.99
CA SER A 41 1.73 13.18 6.29
C SER A 41 2.94 12.88 7.17
N GLY A 42 2.81 11.97 8.14
CA GLY A 42 3.95 11.44 8.91
C GLY A 42 5.00 10.78 8.01
N VAL A 43 4.57 9.92 7.07
CA VAL A 43 5.48 9.26 6.11
C VAL A 43 6.17 10.28 5.20
N ALA A 44 5.42 11.17 4.56
CA ALA A 44 5.97 12.18 3.66
C ALA A 44 6.98 13.07 4.41
N THR A 45 6.66 13.48 5.63
CA THR A 45 7.55 14.32 6.46
C THR A 45 8.85 13.60 6.80
N VAL A 46 8.80 12.36 7.31
CA VAL A 46 10.03 11.64 7.68
C VAL A 46 10.86 11.28 6.45
N VAL A 47 10.23 10.90 5.34
CA VAL A 47 10.94 10.56 4.09
C VAL A 47 11.60 11.80 3.48
N ALA A 48 10.93 12.95 3.46
CA ALA A 48 11.52 14.21 3.01
C ALA A 48 12.76 14.58 3.85
N LYS A 49 12.67 14.43 5.18
CA LYS A 49 13.81 14.63 6.08
C LYS A 49 14.95 13.65 5.81
N LEU A 50 14.65 12.36 5.59
CA LEU A 50 15.66 11.35 5.25
C LEU A 50 16.33 11.63 3.90
N PHE A 51 15.59 12.06 2.88
CA PHE A 51 16.18 12.46 1.60
C PHE A 51 17.11 13.66 1.74
N HIS A 52 16.81 14.59 2.65
CA HIS A 52 17.69 15.71 2.92
C HIS A 52 18.98 15.31 3.67
N ILE A 53 18.88 14.37 4.62
CA ILE A 53 20.03 13.87 5.40
C ILE A 53 20.94 12.99 4.55
N ILE A 54 20.36 12.02 3.84
CA ILE A 54 21.10 10.96 3.14
C ILE A 54 21.49 11.38 1.72
N GLN A 55 20.70 12.25 1.09
CA GLN A 55 20.89 12.71 -0.30
C GLN A 55 21.10 11.57 -1.31
N PRO A 56 20.20 10.56 -1.33
CA PRO A 56 20.38 9.42 -2.21
C PRO A 56 20.09 9.78 -3.67
N GLN A 57 20.83 9.19 -4.61
CA GLN A 57 20.48 9.31 -6.04
C GLN A 57 19.23 8.47 -6.38
N ARG A 58 19.06 7.32 -5.71
CA ARG A 58 17.92 6.42 -5.88
C ARG A 58 17.41 5.95 -4.52
N ALA A 59 16.09 5.90 -4.35
CA ALA A 59 15.43 5.40 -3.16
C ALA A 59 14.43 4.31 -3.53
N TYR A 60 14.49 3.17 -2.84
CA TYR A 60 13.77 1.95 -3.21
C TYR A 60 12.59 1.72 -2.26
N PHE A 61 11.39 1.57 -2.80
CA PHE A 61 10.17 1.37 -2.03
C PHE A 61 9.37 0.20 -2.61
N GLY A 62 8.80 -0.63 -1.73
CA GLY A 62 8.02 -1.80 -2.14
C GLY A 62 6.63 -1.43 -2.66
N GLU A 63 6.22 -2.04 -3.77
CA GLU A 63 4.89 -1.88 -4.38
C GLU A 63 3.76 -2.41 -3.49
N LYS A 64 4.07 -3.24 -2.50
CA LYS A 64 3.10 -3.75 -1.52
C LYS A 64 2.39 -2.61 -0.80
N ASP A 65 3.08 -1.50 -0.54
CA ASP A 65 2.52 -0.27 0.02
C ASP A 65 2.27 0.77 -1.10
N ALA A 66 1.55 0.39 -2.16
CA ALA A 66 1.39 1.18 -3.39
C ALA A 66 0.93 2.64 -3.16
N GLN A 67 0.00 2.89 -2.23
CA GLN A 67 -0.45 4.24 -1.91
C GLN A 67 0.69 5.08 -1.31
N GLN A 68 1.54 4.48 -0.46
CA GLN A 68 2.73 5.15 0.07
C GLN A 68 3.72 5.48 -1.05
N LEU A 69 3.99 4.51 -1.93
CA LEU A 69 4.88 4.71 -3.08
C LEU A 69 4.43 5.90 -3.93
N ARG A 70 3.13 5.98 -4.27
CA ARG A 70 2.57 7.09 -5.04
C ARG A 70 2.66 8.44 -4.30
N VAL A 71 2.36 8.46 -3.00
CA VAL A 71 2.53 9.68 -2.17
C VAL A 71 3.98 10.16 -2.21
N ILE A 72 4.95 9.26 -2.12
CA ILE A 72 6.38 9.61 -2.14
C ILE A 72 6.81 10.09 -3.53
N GLU A 73 6.41 9.41 -4.60
CA GLU A 73 6.69 9.83 -5.97
C GLU A 73 6.10 11.22 -6.27
N ARG A 74 4.86 11.47 -5.85
CA ARG A 74 4.22 12.78 -6.01
C ARG A 74 4.95 13.86 -5.22
N MET A 75 5.29 13.59 -3.96
CA MET A 75 6.08 14.50 -3.13
C MET A 75 7.43 14.85 -3.78
N VAL A 76 8.15 13.84 -4.30
CA VAL A 76 9.44 14.03 -4.98
C VAL A 76 9.29 14.92 -6.21
N SER A 77 8.27 14.67 -7.02
CA SER A 77 7.95 15.48 -8.20
C SER A 77 7.60 16.93 -7.82
N ASP A 78 6.66 17.12 -6.89
CA ASP A 78 6.14 18.45 -6.54
C ASP A 78 7.17 19.35 -5.86
N LEU A 79 8.02 18.75 -5.02
CA LEU A 79 9.07 19.47 -4.30
C LEU A 79 10.39 19.51 -5.06
N ASN A 80 10.43 19.02 -6.31
CA ASN A 80 11.62 18.98 -7.16
C ASN A 80 12.83 18.33 -6.45
N LEU A 81 12.59 17.23 -5.72
CA LEU A 81 13.65 16.53 -5.00
C LEU A 81 14.53 15.77 -5.99
N ALA A 82 15.85 15.92 -5.86
CA ALA A 82 16.84 15.28 -6.73
C ALA A 82 17.08 13.80 -6.37
N VAL A 83 16.02 13.00 -6.30
CA VAL A 83 16.05 11.55 -6.00
C VAL A 83 15.16 10.80 -6.98
N THR A 84 15.64 9.67 -7.49
CA THR A 84 14.81 8.75 -8.28
C THR A 84 14.15 7.73 -7.37
N VAL A 85 12.82 7.73 -7.31
CA VAL A 85 12.07 6.68 -6.61
C VAL A 85 12.00 5.43 -7.50
N VAL A 86 12.38 4.29 -6.94
CA VAL A 86 12.38 2.99 -7.62
C VAL A 86 11.38 2.07 -6.95
N ALA A 87 10.32 1.73 -7.68
CA ALA A 87 9.35 0.73 -7.27
C ALA A 87 9.99 -0.67 -7.27
N VAL A 88 9.81 -1.41 -6.17
CA VAL A 88 10.29 -2.79 -6.02
C VAL A 88 9.07 -3.72 -5.95
N PRO A 89 8.96 -4.73 -6.84
CA PRO A 89 7.82 -5.63 -6.85
C PRO A 89 7.52 -6.27 -5.49
N THR A 90 6.23 -6.47 -5.20
CA THR A 90 5.79 -7.17 -3.99
C THR A 90 6.39 -8.58 -3.94
N VAL A 91 7.26 -8.82 -2.97
CA VAL A 91 7.74 -10.17 -2.65
C VAL A 91 6.64 -10.92 -1.91
N ARG A 92 6.43 -12.19 -2.28
CA ARG A 92 5.39 -13.05 -1.72
C ARG A 92 5.99 -14.33 -1.17
N GLU A 93 5.37 -14.84 -0.12
CA GLU A 93 5.60 -16.20 0.37
C GLU A 93 5.05 -17.23 -0.65
N SER A 94 5.38 -18.51 -0.48
CA SER A 94 5.02 -19.56 -1.46
C SER A 94 3.52 -19.75 -1.65
N ASP A 95 2.71 -19.33 -0.68
CA ASP A 95 1.24 -19.37 -0.73
C ASP A 95 0.61 -18.05 -1.20
N GLY A 96 1.43 -17.09 -1.64
CA GLY A 96 1.00 -15.82 -2.21
C GLY A 96 0.83 -14.68 -1.20
N LEU A 97 0.96 -14.94 0.11
CA LEU A 97 0.92 -13.90 1.12
C LEU A 97 2.06 -12.88 0.87
N ALA A 98 1.72 -11.60 0.76
CA ALA A 98 2.72 -10.54 0.66
C ALA A 98 3.63 -10.54 1.89
N VAL A 99 4.94 -10.54 1.67
CA VAL A 99 5.93 -10.51 2.75
C VAL A 99 5.78 -9.22 3.54
N SER A 100 5.63 -9.36 4.85
CA SER A 100 5.45 -8.24 5.77
C SER A 100 5.98 -8.62 7.14
N SER A 101 6.67 -7.68 7.80
CA SER A 101 7.11 -7.86 9.19
C SER A 101 5.94 -8.11 10.16
N ARG A 102 4.70 -7.79 9.76
CA ARG A 102 3.50 -8.09 10.56
C ARG A 102 3.09 -9.56 10.50
N ASN A 103 3.56 -10.33 9.53
CA ASN A 103 3.18 -11.74 9.38
C ASN A 103 3.65 -12.57 10.58
N GLN A 104 4.77 -12.19 11.21
CA GLN A 104 5.30 -12.86 12.40
C GLN A 104 4.37 -12.79 13.63
N TYR A 105 3.42 -11.85 13.64
CA TYR A 105 2.48 -11.68 14.74
C TYR A 105 1.18 -12.47 14.55
N LEU A 106 1.02 -13.13 13.40
CA LEU A 106 -0.10 -14.02 13.16
C LEU A 106 0.13 -15.33 13.92
N SER A 107 -0.87 -15.78 14.66
CA SER A 107 -0.89 -17.15 15.15
C SER A 107 -0.92 -18.14 13.97
N PRO A 108 -0.59 -19.43 14.19
CA PRO A 108 -0.62 -20.43 13.12
C PRO A 108 -1.99 -20.54 12.42
N GLU A 109 -3.08 -20.27 13.12
CA GLU A 109 -4.43 -20.28 12.54
C GLU A 109 -4.68 -19.04 11.68
N GLU A 110 -4.43 -17.85 12.22
CA GLU A 110 -4.57 -16.58 11.48
C GLU A 110 -3.67 -16.53 10.24
N ARG A 111 -2.47 -17.12 10.33
CA ARG A 111 -1.54 -17.22 9.20
C ARG A 111 -2.10 -18.07 8.06
N ARG A 112 -2.88 -19.13 8.34
CA ARG A 112 -3.52 -19.93 7.28
C ARG A 112 -4.60 -19.15 6.53
N SER A 113 -5.24 -18.21 7.20
CA SER A 113 -6.25 -17.32 6.61
C SER A 113 -5.63 -16.18 5.79
N ALA A 114 -4.45 -15.68 6.18
CA ALA A 114 -3.81 -14.51 5.57
C ALA A 114 -3.72 -14.48 4.03
N PRO A 115 -3.41 -15.58 3.31
CA PRO A 115 -3.38 -15.60 1.84
C PRO A 115 -4.73 -15.30 1.17
N ILE A 116 -5.85 -15.30 1.89
CA ILE A 116 -7.17 -15.01 1.31
C ILE A 116 -7.25 -13.62 0.69
N LEU A 117 -6.51 -12.64 1.21
CA LEU A 117 -6.45 -11.31 0.59
C LEU A 117 -5.89 -11.38 -0.83
N TYR A 118 -4.79 -12.11 -1.02
CA TYR A 118 -4.20 -12.26 -2.35
C TYR A 118 -5.16 -12.99 -3.31
N ARG A 119 -5.83 -14.05 -2.83
CA ARG A 119 -6.86 -14.74 -3.62
C ARG A 119 -8.03 -13.84 -4.01
N ALA A 120 -8.46 -12.95 -3.12
CA ALA A 120 -9.51 -11.98 -3.41
C ALA A 120 -9.09 -10.94 -4.46
N LEU A 121 -7.84 -10.45 -4.39
CA LEU A 121 -7.27 -9.57 -5.40
C LEU A 121 -7.18 -10.26 -6.77
N GLN A 122 -6.75 -11.52 -6.80
CA GLN A 122 -6.71 -12.33 -8.01
C GLN A 122 -8.11 -12.57 -8.59
N ALA A 123 -9.13 -12.80 -7.77
CA ALA A 123 -10.50 -12.97 -8.25
C ALA A 123 -11.06 -11.69 -8.89
N ALA A 124 -10.76 -10.52 -8.31
CA ALA A 124 -11.11 -9.24 -8.93
C ALA A 124 -10.30 -9.00 -10.23
N GLN A 125 -9.00 -9.29 -10.25
CA GLN A 125 -8.17 -9.22 -11.45
C GLN A 125 -8.70 -10.14 -12.57
N GLN A 126 -9.07 -11.37 -12.23
CA GLN A 126 -9.59 -12.34 -13.18
C GLN A 126 -10.93 -11.88 -13.76
N ALA A 127 -11.81 -11.31 -12.94
CA ALA A 127 -13.06 -10.71 -13.41
C ALA A 127 -12.82 -9.61 -14.47
N ILE A 128 -11.80 -8.78 -14.25
CA ILE A 128 -11.42 -7.71 -15.19
C ILE A 128 -10.91 -8.33 -16.50
N ALA A 129 -10.04 -9.33 -16.42
CA ALA A 129 -9.52 -10.05 -17.59
C ALA A 129 -10.61 -10.81 -18.37
N GLU A 130 -11.73 -11.16 -17.72
CA GLU A 130 -12.92 -11.75 -18.35
C GLU A 130 -13.84 -10.70 -19.01
N GLY A 131 -13.46 -9.41 -18.97
CA GLY A 131 -14.19 -8.31 -19.59
C GLY A 131 -15.21 -7.62 -18.67
N ILE A 132 -15.16 -7.85 -17.36
CA ILE A 132 -15.97 -7.07 -16.41
C ILE A 132 -15.32 -5.69 -16.23
N LEU A 133 -15.89 -4.69 -16.90
CA LEU A 133 -15.40 -3.29 -16.86
C LEU A 133 -16.10 -2.42 -15.81
N ASP A 134 -17.08 -2.95 -15.10
CA ASP A 134 -17.70 -2.29 -13.94
C ASP A 134 -16.88 -2.58 -12.68
N CYS A 135 -16.38 -1.53 -12.02
CA CYS A 135 -15.53 -1.71 -10.83
C CYS A 135 -16.30 -2.34 -9.67
N GLY A 136 -17.61 -2.06 -9.54
CA GLY A 136 -18.45 -2.62 -8.50
C GLY A 136 -18.61 -4.13 -8.65
N GLU A 137 -18.87 -4.61 -9.88
CA GLU A 137 -18.99 -6.04 -10.18
C GLU A 137 -17.66 -6.79 -10.04
N ALA A 138 -16.54 -6.22 -10.51
CA ALA A 138 -15.21 -6.80 -10.32
C ALA A 138 -14.82 -6.87 -8.83
N ARG A 139 -15.07 -5.80 -8.07
CA ARG A 139 -14.89 -5.79 -6.60
C ARG A 139 -15.73 -6.85 -5.91
N LYS A 140 -16.98 -7.03 -6.32
CA LYS A 140 -17.89 -8.05 -5.75
C LYS A 140 -17.33 -9.46 -5.88
N ARG A 141 -16.62 -9.78 -6.97
CA ARG A 141 -15.93 -11.08 -7.14
C ARG A 141 -14.84 -11.29 -6.10
N GLY A 142 -14.03 -10.27 -5.81
CA GLY A 142 -13.03 -10.35 -4.75
C GLY A 142 -13.64 -10.40 -3.35
N LEU A 143 -14.69 -9.61 -3.07
CA LEU A 143 -15.39 -9.63 -1.78
C LEU A 143 -15.98 -11.02 -1.48
N ALA A 144 -16.57 -11.69 -2.47
CA ALA A 144 -17.11 -13.03 -2.31
C ALA A 144 -16.04 -14.07 -1.91
N VAL A 145 -14.76 -13.86 -2.24
CA VAL A 145 -13.66 -14.70 -1.76
C VAL A 145 -13.37 -14.42 -0.29
N LEU A 146 -13.32 -13.15 0.12
CA LEU A 146 -13.06 -12.77 1.51
C LEU A 146 -14.16 -13.28 2.47
N GLU A 147 -15.42 -13.30 2.02
CA GLU A 147 -16.57 -13.78 2.81
C GLU A 147 -16.51 -15.28 3.14
N GLN A 148 -15.65 -16.06 2.47
CA GLN A 148 -15.47 -17.49 2.75
C GLN A 148 -14.78 -17.75 4.09
N ASP A 149 -14.10 -16.76 4.66
CA ASP A 149 -13.40 -16.88 5.93
C ASP A 149 -13.91 -15.85 6.94
N GLN A 150 -14.70 -16.33 7.89
CA GLN A 150 -15.35 -15.50 8.92
C GLN A 150 -14.36 -14.93 9.95
N SER A 151 -13.11 -15.40 9.98
CA SER A 151 -12.06 -14.81 10.82
C SER A 151 -11.52 -13.49 10.26
N VAL A 152 -11.82 -13.19 8.99
CA VAL A 152 -11.31 -12.02 8.28
C VAL A 152 -12.32 -10.88 8.30
N LYS A 153 -11.90 -9.74 8.86
CA LYS A 153 -12.65 -8.49 8.79
C LYS A 153 -12.10 -7.63 7.66
N VAL A 154 -12.92 -7.38 6.64
CA VAL A 154 -12.57 -6.50 5.52
C VAL A 154 -12.65 -5.04 5.97
N GLU A 155 -11.57 -4.26 5.78
CA GLU A 155 -11.62 -2.81 5.90
C GLU A 155 -12.01 -2.18 4.57
N TYR A 156 -11.37 -2.60 3.48
CA TYR A 156 -11.77 -2.25 2.12
C TYR A 156 -11.22 -3.26 1.10
N LEU A 157 -11.87 -3.31 -0.05
CA LEU A 157 -11.35 -3.85 -1.30
C LEU A 157 -11.81 -2.88 -2.38
N GLU A 158 -10.91 -2.18 -3.04
CA GLU A 158 -11.26 -1.12 -4.00
C GLU A 158 -10.47 -1.24 -5.29
N ILE A 159 -11.04 -0.71 -6.36
CA ILE A 159 -10.39 -0.56 -7.65
C ILE A 159 -10.19 0.93 -7.87
N VAL A 160 -8.92 1.32 -8.02
CA VAL A 160 -8.52 2.73 -8.08
C VAL A 160 -7.67 3.02 -9.29
N ASP A 161 -7.60 4.30 -9.63
CA ASP A 161 -6.59 4.84 -10.52
C ASP A 161 -5.18 4.55 -9.95
N PRO A 162 -4.26 3.97 -10.74
CA PRO A 162 -2.96 3.54 -10.26
C PRO A 162 -1.96 4.69 -10.02
N GLU A 163 -2.29 5.91 -10.44
CA GLU A 163 -1.50 7.13 -10.24
C GLU A 163 -2.11 7.98 -9.12
N GLU A 164 -3.40 8.31 -9.23
CA GLU A 164 -4.11 9.24 -8.35
C GLU A 164 -4.67 8.58 -7.08
N MET A 165 -4.72 7.24 -7.04
CA MET A 165 -5.27 6.43 -5.93
C MET A 165 -6.74 6.75 -5.61
N GLN A 166 -7.48 7.27 -6.61
CA GLN A 166 -8.90 7.59 -6.50
C GLN A 166 -9.77 6.40 -6.95
N PRO A 167 -10.90 6.12 -6.28
CA PRO A 167 -11.86 5.12 -6.72
C PRO A 167 -12.34 5.37 -8.15
N LEU A 168 -12.50 4.29 -8.90
CA LEU A 168 -13.06 4.32 -10.25
C LEU A 168 -14.43 3.63 -10.27
N GLU A 169 -15.32 4.10 -11.13
CA GLU A 169 -16.60 3.42 -11.42
C GLU A 169 -16.44 2.43 -12.59
N ARG A 170 -15.64 2.80 -13.59
CA ARG A 170 -15.43 2.04 -14.82
C ARG A 170 -13.95 1.82 -15.09
N ILE A 171 -13.63 0.68 -15.67
CA ILE A 171 -12.28 0.29 -16.06
C ILE A 171 -12.11 0.58 -17.55
N THR A 172 -11.28 1.56 -17.86
CA THR A 172 -10.98 1.99 -19.24
C THR A 172 -9.51 1.78 -19.61
N GLY A 173 -8.69 1.32 -18.67
CA GLY A 173 -7.25 1.14 -18.82
C GLY A 173 -6.64 0.47 -17.59
N PRO A 174 -5.34 0.67 -17.33
CA PRO A 174 -4.68 0.14 -16.14
C PRO A 174 -5.33 0.64 -14.85
N VAL A 175 -5.60 -0.27 -13.92
CA VAL A 175 -6.18 -0.01 -12.61
C VAL A 175 -5.43 -0.77 -11.53
N ARG A 176 -5.55 -0.31 -10.29
CA ARG A 176 -5.02 -1.03 -9.13
C ARG A 176 -6.16 -1.58 -8.30
N VAL A 177 -6.18 -2.90 -8.13
CA VAL A 177 -7.04 -3.55 -7.13
C VAL A 177 -6.27 -3.53 -5.82
N ALA A 178 -6.80 -2.88 -4.79
CA ALA A 178 -6.15 -2.74 -3.49
C ALA A 178 -7.08 -3.19 -2.38
N GLY A 179 -6.55 -3.89 -1.39
CA GLY A 179 -7.34 -4.36 -0.25
C GLY A 179 -6.62 -4.22 1.08
N ALA A 180 -7.41 -4.05 2.13
CA ALA A 180 -6.97 -4.13 3.51
C ALA A 180 -7.94 -5.00 4.31
N ILE A 181 -7.38 -5.93 5.08
CA ILE A 181 -8.12 -6.81 5.96
C ILE A 181 -7.51 -6.82 7.36
N ARG A 182 -8.28 -7.28 8.33
CA ARG A 182 -7.83 -7.63 9.66
C ARG A 182 -8.07 -9.10 9.95
N ILE A 183 -7.06 -9.74 10.53
CA ILE A 183 -7.16 -11.08 11.09
C ILE A 183 -6.71 -10.97 12.54
N GLY A 184 -7.64 -11.20 13.47
CA GLY A 184 -7.47 -10.82 14.86
C GLY A 184 -7.15 -9.33 15.00
N THR A 185 -5.99 -9.00 15.58
CA THR A 185 -5.52 -7.62 15.73
C THR A 185 -4.65 -7.13 14.56
N ILE A 186 -4.21 -8.04 13.70
CA ILE A 186 -3.21 -7.76 12.66
C ILE A 186 -3.90 -7.23 11.40
N ARG A 187 -3.48 -6.04 10.98
CA ARG A 187 -3.91 -5.41 9.73
C ARG A 187 -2.96 -5.78 8.60
N LEU A 188 -3.47 -6.41 7.56
CA LEU A 188 -2.76 -6.77 6.35
C LEU A 188 -3.26 -5.92 5.18
N ILE A 189 -2.35 -5.54 4.29
CA ILE A 189 -2.68 -4.87 3.03
C ILE A 189 -1.95 -5.54 1.89
N ASP A 190 -2.54 -5.48 0.72
CA ASP A 190 -1.98 -5.99 -0.51
C ASP A 190 -2.68 -5.32 -1.70
N ASN A 191 -2.07 -5.41 -2.88
CA ASN A 191 -2.62 -4.85 -4.09
C ASN A 191 -2.05 -5.52 -5.35
N LEU A 192 -2.76 -5.36 -6.47
CA LEU A 192 -2.36 -5.80 -7.80
C LEU A 192 -2.63 -4.70 -8.83
N LEU A 193 -1.63 -4.43 -9.68
CA LEU A 193 -1.81 -3.64 -10.90
C LEU A 193 -2.33 -4.57 -12.00
N THR A 194 -3.38 -4.15 -12.71
CA THR A 194 -3.99 -4.94 -13.78
C THR A 194 -4.59 -4.04 -14.84
N ALA A 195 -4.91 -4.60 -16.01
CA ALA A 195 -5.66 -3.95 -17.07
C ALA A 195 -6.73 -4.93 -17.62
N PRO A 196 -7.75 -4.45 -18.35
CA PRO A 196 -8.66 -5.29 -19.13
C PRO A 196 -7.94 -6.21 -20.12
#